data_AF-A0A849AAK0-F1
#
_entry.id   AF-A0A849AAK0-F1
#
_cell.length_a   1.000
_cell.length_b   1.000
_cell.length_c   1.000
_cell.angle_alpha   90.00
_cell.angle_beta   90.00
_cell.angle_gamma   90.00
#
_symmetry.space_group_name_H-M   'P 1'
#
loop_
_entity.id
_entity.type
_entity.pdbx_description
1 polymer ?
#
loop_
_entity_poly.entity_id
_entity_poly.type
_entity_poly.pdbx_seq_one_letter_code
_entity_poly.pdbx_strand_id
1 'polypeptide(L)'
;MQKTVSNTRSETRSNTRSETRSNLHPACGIVPPYLLAHLAEQGDSPAARCARATLDDRERTHPSRTGGVRPGEPHPREPQPGGPGSGAPGSGGSGSGAPGSGDGGPTPPGAPTVAPSAPPGTPPAPADQRADGGSGPNRTIYDARQSTTLPGTVVRREGEPATGDVAVTEAYDGLGATWQLFETAYGRDSLDGAGLPLLATVHYGQDYDNAFWNGDRMVFGDGDGEVFNRFTIAVDVIGHELSHGVISYTANLTYSGQSGALNESIADVFGSLVRQQQAGQTAEQADWLIGAGLFTPSVQGVALRSMKAPGTAYDDPQLGKDPQPATMDGYVETTEDDGGVHINSGIPNHAFYLAAIGIGGNAWEGAGQVWYDVLAGSRITADCDFATFAALTTEAAGQRFGADSAQAAAVADAWKQVGLDAGATPSTPAPAPAPTPAPAPTPTPAPAPAPTPTPAPAPAPTSPAPTGPPLPAQVAVTRSGGVAGLRTERVVEPDQLPAELADQWQQALGSGVLQQLQQQQGGQRAAGMPDGYRYHLVAPEADLDVTVGEHELPEQLRALLSRTFRR
;
A
#
# COMPACT_ATOMS: atom_id res chain seq x y z
N MET A 1 22.93 -40.99 58.65
CA MET A 1 23.56 -41.32 57.35
C MET A 1 22.73 -40.70 56.24
N GLN A 2 23.37 -39.86 55.43
CA GLN A 2 23.03 -39.34 54.08
C GLN A 2 21.82 -40.00 53.37
N LYS A 3 20.96 -39.32 52.58
CA LYS A 3 21.21 -38.24 51.60
C LYS A 3 19.89 -37.54 51.22
N THR A 4 20.00 -36.25 50.97
CA THR A 4 19.01 -35.29 50.47
C THR A 4 18.77 -35.47 48.95
N VAL A 5 17.53 -35.28 48.48
CA VAL A 5 17.25 -34.73 47.12
C VAL A 5 16.08 -33.77 47.24
N SER A 6 16.37 -32.49 47.03
CA SER A 6 15.43 -31.39 46.93
C SER A 6 14.99 -31.25 45.47
N ASN A 7 13.69 -31.06 45.21
CA ASN A 7 13.21 -30.60 43.91
C ASN A 7 12.22 -29.44 44.13
N THR A 8 12.72 -28.22 44.01
CA THR A 8 11.95 -26.97 44.02
C THR A 8 11.40 -26.73 42.61
N ARG A 9 10.08 -26.72 42.47
CA ARG A 9 9.36 -26.31 41.26
C ARG A 9 9.12 -24.80 41.36
N SER A 10 9.78 -23.99 40.54
CA SER A 10 9.51 -22.55 40.45
C SER A 10 8.44 -22.29 39.38
N GLU A 11 7.40 -21.57 39.78
CA GLU A 11 6.37 -20.99 38.93
C GLU A 11 6.99 -20.10 37.85
N THR A 12 6.53 -20.24 36.60
CA THR A 12 6.83 -19.31 35.52
C THR A 12 5.51 -18.77 34.98
N ARG A 13 5.30 -17.47 35.19
CA ARG A 13 4.21 -16.68 34.61
C ARG A 13 4.33 -16.70 33.08
N SER A 14 3.31 -17.22 32.41
CA SER A 14 3.13 -17.12 30.97
C SER A 14 2.62 -15.72 30.62
N ASN A 15 3.46 -14.91 29.99
CA ASN A 15 3.06 -13.67 29.34
C ASN A 15 3.52 -13.74 27.87
N THR A 16 2.71 -14.38 27.03
CA THR A 16 2.94 -14.46 25.58
C THR A 16 2.12 -13.37 24.90
N ARG A 17 2.76 -12.24 24.55
CA ARG A 17 2.26 -11.32 23.52
C ARG A 17 2.76 -11.82 22.17
N SER A 18 1.81 -12.21 21.33
CA SER A 18 2.00 -12.54 19.92
C SER A 18 1.92 -11.24 19.11
N GLU A 19 3.02 -10.82 18.48
CA GLU A 19 3.01 -9.73 17.51
C GLU A 19 3.44 -10.28 16.15
N THR A 20 2.45 -10.69 15.36
CA THR A 20 2.53 -10.89 13.91
C THR A 20 2.27 -9.55 13.24
N ARG A 21 3.27 -8.98 12.54
CA ARG A 21 3.07 -7.80 11.67
C ARG A 21 3.07 -8.24 10.21
N SER A 22 1.90 -8.14 9.60
CA SER A 22 1.61 -8.26 8.17
C SER A 22 2.25 -7.13 7.37
N ASN A 23 2.52 -7.36 6.07
CA ASN A 23 2.76 -6.31 5.08
C ASN A 23 1.46 -5.50 4.93
N LEU A 24 1.23 -4.55 5.82
CA LEU A 24 0.01 -3.75 5.87
C LEU A 24 0.05 -2.68 4.78
N HIS A 25 -0.93 -2.72 3.88
CA HIS A 25 -1.44 -1.50 3.25
C HIS A 25 -1.79 -0.51 4.38
N PRO A 26 -1.56 0.81 4.22
CA PRO A 26 -2.08 1.76 5.21
C PRO A 26 -3.58 1.51 5.31
N ALA A 27 -4.11 1.25 6.52
CA ALA A 27 -5.56 1.19 6.64
C ALA A 27 -6.07 2.59 6.38
N CYS A 28 -6.78 2.71 5.26
CA CYS A 28 -7.70 3.82 5.08
C CYS A 28 -8.91 3.53 5.97
N GLY A 29 -9.36 4.53 6.71
CA GLY A 29 -10.62 4.44 7.43
C GLY A 29 -11.51 5.60 7.03
N ILE A 30 -12.82 5.34 6.96
CA ILE A 30 -13.81 6.23 6.38
C ILE A 30 -13.82 7.65 6.97
N VAL A 31 -13.52 7.78 8.28
CA VAL A 31 -13.39 9.07 8.94
C VAL A 31 -11.99 9.64 8.71
N PRO A 32 -11.87 10.76 7.99
CA PRO A 32 -10.56 11.32 7.67
C PRO A 32 -9.81 11.76 8.94
N PRO A 33 -8.48 11.66 8.95
CA PRO A 33 -7.68 11.98 10.14
C PRO A 33 -7.83 13.43 10.59
N TYR A 34 -7.99 14.37 9.64
CA TYR A 34 -8.18 15.78 9.96
C TYR A 34 -9.49 16.03 10.72
N LEU A 35 -10.53 15.25 10.48
CA LEU A 35 -11.82 15.42 11.14
C LEU A 35 -11.75 14.93 12.59
N LEU A 36 -11.14 13.76 12.81
CA LEU A 36 -10.84 13.26 14.16
C LEU A 36 -9.90 14.20 14.91
N ALA A 37 -8.89 14.77 14.24
CA ALA A 37 -7.96 15.72 14.84
C ALA A 37 -8.69 17.00 15.27
N HIS A 38 -9.56 17.53 14.41
CA HIS A 38 -10.39 18.69 14.71
C HIS A 38 -11.28 18.45 15.94
N LEU A 39 -11.98 17.31 16.00
CA LEU A 39 -12.78 16.90 17.16
C LEU A 39 -11.93 16.77 18.42
N ALA A 40 -10.76 16.14 18.31
CA ALA A 40 -9.86 15.95 19.43
C ALA A 40 -9.36 17.27 20.02
N GLU A 41 -9.23 18.34 19.23
CA GLU A 41 -8.80 19.66 19.71
C GLU A 41 -9.83 20.40 20.58
N GLN A 42 -11.07 19.92 20.65
CA GLN A 42 -12.19 20.59 21.34
C GLN A 42 -12.25 20.34 22.84
N GLY A 43 -11.10 20.41 23.51
CA GLY A 43 -10.99 20.25 24.95
C GLY A 43 -11.27 18.81 25.43
N ASP A 44 -11.98 18.68 26.54
CA ASP A 44 -12.23 17.40 27.23
C ASP A 44 -13.69 16.91 27.09
N SER A 45 -14.35 17.20 25.97
CA SER A 45 -15.68 16.60 25.69
C SER A 45 -15.56 15.07 25.55
N PRO A 46 -16.65 14.30 25.76
CA PRO A 46 -16.65 12.86 25.47
C PRO A 46 -16.23 12.56 24.02
N ALA A 47 -16.85 13.20 23.03
CA ALA A 47 -16.45 13.11 21.62
C ALA A 47 -14.94 13.39 21.39
N ALA A 48 -14.36 14.42 22.02
CA ALA A 48 -12.93 14.71 21.86
C ALA A 48 -12.03 13.60 22.41
N ARG A 49 -12.44 12.91 23.49
CA ARG A 49 -11.72 11.74 24.02
C ARG A 49 -11.86 10.52 23.11
N CYS A 50 -13.05 10.26 22.57
CA CYS A 50 -13.29 9.17 21.63
C CYS A 50 -12.47 9.35 20.34
N ALA A 51 -12.50 10.56 19.76
CA ALA A 51 -11.70 10.90 18.59
C ALA A 51 -10.20 10.74 18.84
N ARG A 52 -9.70 11.16 20.01
CA ARG A 52 -8.28 11.00 20.38
C ARG A 52 -7.88 9.53 20.56
N ALA A 53 -8.72 8.74 21.24
CA ALA A 53 -8.48 7.31 21.39
C ALA A 53 -8.48 6.59 20.03
N THR A 54 -9.36 6.99 19.11
CA THR A 54 -9.43 6.49 17.74
C THR A 54 -8.16 6.82 16.96
N LEU A 55 -7.66 8.07 17.04
CA LEU A 55 -6.39 8.48 16.44
C LEU A 55 -5.18 7.73 16.99
N ASP A 56 -5.11 7.57 18.32
CA ASP A 56 -4.02 6.85 18.99
C ASP A 56 -4.00 5.37 18.58
N ASP A 57 -5.17 4.74 18.43
CA ASP A 57 -5.29 3.37 17.95
C ASP A 57 -4.87 3.24 16.48
N ARG A 58 -5.29 4.19 15.62
CA ARG A 58 -4.89 4.25 14.22
C ARG A 58 -3.38 4.34 14.08
N GLU A 59 -2.72 5.25 14.80
CA GLU A 59 -1.26 5.39 14.73
C GLU A 59 -0.52 4.14 15.25
N ARG A 60 -1.12 3.40 16.19
CA ARG A 60 -0.56 2.14 16.71
C ARG A 60 -0.68 0.99 15.72
N THR A 61 -1.81 0.90 15.02
CA THR A 61 -2.16 -0.21 14.13
C THR A 61 -1.67 0.03 12.70
N HIS A 62 -1.62 1.30 12.28
CA HIS A 62 -1.31 1.78 10.95
C HIS A 62 -0.47 3.08 11.04
N PRO A 63 0.80 2.99 11.46
CA PRO A 63 1.63 4.18 11.66
C PRO A 63 1.77 4.98 10.36
N SER A 64 1.51 6.28 10.46
CA SER A 64 1.62 7.21 9.33
C SER A 64 3.05 7.22 8.80
N ARG A 65 3.23 7.23 7.47
CA ARG A 65 4.57 7.26 6.84
C ARG A 65 5.29 8.59 7.04
N THR A 66 4.60 9.63 7.49
CA THR A 66 5.13 10.95 7.81
C THR A 66 5.57 11.00 9.27
N GLY A 67 6.77 10.50 9.55
CA GLY A 67 7.44 10.75 10.84
C GLY A 67 7.77 12.23 10.99
N GLY A 68 6.92 12.98 11.70
CA GLY A 68 7.07 14.40 11.98
C GLY A 68 6.97 14.72 13.48
N VAL A 69 8.13 14.94 14.10
CA VAL A 69 8.45 15.74 15.30
C VAL A 69 7.31 16.02 16.31
N ARG A 70 7.47 15.50 17.53
CA ARG A 70 6.66 15.90 18.70
C ARG A 70 6.80 17.41 18.97
N PRO A 71 5.71 18.14 19.26
CA PRO A 71 5.79 19.57 19.55
C PRO A 71 6.38 19.80 20.94
N GLY A 72 7.52 20.49 20.99
CA GLY A 72 8.07 21.02 22.23
C GLY A 72 9.59 21.10 22.26
N GLU A 73 10.19 22.00 21.47
CA GLU A 73 11.35 22.81 21.89
C GLU A 73 11.68 23.89 20.83
N PRO A 74 12.11 25.10 21.22
CA PRO A 74 12.21 26.24 20.30
C PRO A 74 13.55 26.28 19.53
N HIS A 75 13.47 26.42 18.20
CA HIS A 75 14.63 26.66 17.33
C HIS A 75 15.01 28.15 17.27
N PRO A 76 16.30 28.51 17.33
CA PRO A 76 16.79 29.83 16.97
C PRO A 76 17.07 29.96 15.46
N ARG A 77 16.83 31.16 14.92
CA ARG A 77 17.03 31.59 13.53
C ARG A 77 18.51 31.79 13.18
N GLU A 78 18.87 31.62 11.89
CA GLU A 78 19.74 32.50 11.03
C GLU A 78 20.27 31.74 9.76
N PRO A 79 20.98 32.36 8.78
CA PRO A 79 20.45 33.16 7.66
C PRO A 79 20.98 32.70 6.26
N GLN A 80 20.47 33.28 5.16
CA GLN A 80 20.90 33.00 3.76
C GLN A 80 22.20 33.71 3.33
N PRO A 81 22.94 33.17 2.31
CA PRO A 81 23.29 34.01 1.15
C PRO A 81 23.49 33.31 -0.24
N GLY A 82 23.07 34.01 -1.31
CA GLY A 82 23.74 34.33 -2.61
C GLY A 82 24.55 33.33 -3.46
N GLY A 83 24.26 33.25 -4.78
CA GLY A 83 25.06 32.58 -5.84
C GLY A 83 26.10 33.49 -6.56
N PRO A 84 26.41 33.29 -7.86
CA PRO A 84 26.99 32.11 -8.54
C PRO A 84 28.17 32.46 -9.51
N GLY A 85 28.79 31.46 -10.16
CA GLY A 85 29.68 31.63 -11.34
C GLY A 85 30.44 30.33 -11.71
N SER A 86 30.09 29.62 -12.79
CA SER A 86 30.49 29.78 -14.21
C SER A 86 31.78 29.02 -14.58
N GLY A 87 31.71 28.12 -15.58
CA GLY A 87 32.86 27.73 -16.40
C GLY A 87 32.95 26.25 -16.80
N ALA A 88 32.37 25.89 -17.95
CA ALA A 88 32.80 24.76 -18.80
C ALA A 88 33.95 25.25 -19.74
N PRO A 89 34.43 24.54 -20.80
CA PRO A 89 34.12 23.18 -21.31
C PRO A 89 35.33 22.40 -21.91
N GLY A 90 35.04 21.21 -22.46
CA GLY A 90 35.67 20.66 -23.68
C GLY A 90 36.70 19.53 -23.46
N SER A 91 36.91 18.56 -24.35
CA SER A 91 36.30 18.21 -25.65
C SER A 91 37.06 17.01 -26.25
N GLY A 92 36.36 16.15 -27.02
CA GLY A 92 36.93 15.26 -28.05
C GLY A 92 37.52 13.95 -27.54
N GLY A 93 37.38 12.78 -28.18
CA GLY A 93 36.97 12.40 -29.53
C GLY A 93 37.74 11.09 -29.82
N SER A 94 37.08 9.96 -30.11
CA SER A 94 36.84 9.43 -31.47
C SER A 94 37.66 8.15 -31.75
N GLY A 95 37.01 7.17 -32.39
CA GLY A 95 37.63 6.13 -33.24
C GLY A 95 37.64 4.71 -32.64
N SER A 96 36.71 3.80 -32.96
CA SER A 96 36.50 3.04 -34.22
C SER A 96 37.33 1.76 -34.33
N GLY A 97 36.69 0.60 -34.50
CA GLY A 97 37.32 -0.60 -35.05
C GLY A 97 36.66 -1.94 -34.69
N ALA A 98 35.69 -2.38 -35.49
CA ALA A 98 35.33 -3.80 -35.72
C ALA A 98 36.18 -4.34 -36.91
N PRO A 99 36.05 -5.58 -37.46
CA PRO A 99 35.11 -6.70 -37.18
C PRO A 99 35.72 -8.14 -37.30
N GLY A 100 34.87 -9.19 -37.23
CA GLY A 100 35.07 -10.53 -37.86
C GLY A 100 34.94 -11.74 -36.90
N SER A 101 33.84 -12.53 -36.86
CA SER A 101 33.29 -13.56 -37.78
C SER A 101 33.79 -15.02 -37.56
N GLY A 102 32.84 -15.97 -37.48
CA GLY A 102 33.03 -17.44 -37.65
C GLY A 102 32.72 -18.27 -36.38
N ASP A 103 31.61 -19.00 -36.17
CA ASP A 103 30.87 -20.06 -36.90
C ASP A 103 31.19 -21.50 -36.38
N GLY A 104 30.14 -22.35 -36.21
CA GLY A 104 30.24 -23.82 -36.08
C GLY A 104 29.82 -24.50 -34.74
N GLY A 105 28.73 -25.30 -34.76
CA GLY A 105 28.28 -26.25 -33.69
C GLY A 105 29.17 -27.51 -33.53
N PRO A 106 28.74 -28.68 -32.97
CA PRO A 106 27.36 -29.20 -32.74
C PRO A 106 27.12 -29.97 -31.38
N THR A 107 25.87 -30.41 -31.16
CA THR A 107 25.38 -31.41 -30.16
C THR A 107 25.78 -32.86 -30.50
N PRO A 108 25.86 -33.83 -29.53
CA PRO A 108 24.78 -34.84 -29.30
C PRO A 108 24.77 -35.46 -27.84
N PRO A 109 24.28 -36.69 -27.52
CA PRO A 109 22.91 -37.01 -27.03
C PRO A 109 22.78 -37.84 -25.71
N GLY A 110 21.59 -37.86 -25.10
CA GLY A 110 20.84 -39.08 -24.65
C GLY A 110 21.12 -39.88 -23.34
N ALA A 111 20.12 -39.84 -22.43
CA ALA A 111 19.58 -40.90 -21.51
C ALA A 111 20.27 -41.20 -20.14
N PRO A 112 19.61 -41.84 -19.12
CA PRO A 112 18.19 -42.18 -18.88
C PRO A 112 17.62 -41.79 -17.47
N THR A 113 16.32 -42.02 -17.28
CA THR A 113 15.46 -41.81 -16.09
C THR A 113 15.57 -42.89 -15.00
N VAL A 114 15.51 -42.51 -13.72
CA VAL A 114 15.16 -43.37 -12.57
C VAL A 114 14.33 -42.59 -11.56
N ALA A 115 13.14 -43.10 -11.20
CA ALA A 115 12.30 -42.59 -10.11
C ALA A 115 12.67 -43.25 -8.77
N PRO A 116 12.47 -42.56 -7.63
CA PRO A 116 11.90 -43.25 -6.47
C PRO A 116 10.90 -42.42 -5.63
N SER A 117 9.81 -43.09 -5.27
CA SER A 117 9.19 -43.21 -3.93
C SER A 117 8.72 -41.96 -3.15
N ALA A 118 7.41 -41.95 -2.87
CA ALA A 118 6.71 -40.97 -2.03
C ALA A 118 7.05 -41.09 -0.51
N PRO A 119 7.18 -39.96 0.21
CA PRO A 119 7.16 -39.89 1.68
C PRO A 119 5.81 -39.31 2.22
N PRO A 120 5.57 -39.36 3.54
CA PRO A 120 4.23 -39.54 4.13
C PRO A 120 3.42 -38.25 4.35
N GLY A 121 2.09 -38.45 4.31
CA GLY A 121 0.96 -37.57 4.60
C GLY A 121 1.22 -36.21 5.28
N THR A 122 0.90 -35.16 4.52
CA THR A 122 0.66 -33.79 4.99
C THR A 122 -0.49 -33.75 6.00
N PRO A 123 -0.40 -33.00 7.11
CA PRO A 123 -1.56 -32.69 7.94
C PRO A 123 -2.57 -31.88 7.11
N PRO A 124 -3.89 -32.08 7.29
CA PRO A 124 -4.87 -31.38 6.47
C PRO A 124 -4.80 -29.88 6.71
N ALA A 125 -4.86 -29.11 5.62
CA ALA A 125 -5.19 -27.68 5.67
C ALA A 125 -6.50 -27.49 6.47
N PRO A 126 -6.70 -26.34 7.15
CA PRO A 126 -8.02 -26.03 7.67
C PRO A 126 -9.00 -26.12 6.50
N ALA A 127 -9.99 -27.00 6.65
CA ALA A 127 -10.92 -27.34 5.59
C ALA A 127 -11.57 -26.08 5.02
N ASP A 128 -11.64 -26.03 3.70
CA ASP A 128 -12.55 -25.16 2.95
C ASP A 128 -13.96 -25.37 3.52
N GLN A 129 -14.45 -24.41 4.29
CA GLN A 129 -15.81 -24.41 4.84
C GLN A 129 -16.74 -23.57 3.96
N ARG A 130 -16.66 -23.70 2.63
CA ARG A 130 -17.88 -23.55 1.84
C ARG A 130 -18.80 -24.70 2.26
N ALA A 131 -19.87 -24.41 2.99
CA ALA A 131 -20.80 -25.43 3.50
C ALA A 131 -21.51 -26.23 2.37
N ASP A 132 -21.26 -25.88 1.11
CA ASP A 132 -22.03 -26.31 -0.05
C ASP A 132 -21.25 -26.32 -1.38
N GLY A 133 -19.96 -25.94 -1.43
CA GLY A 133 -19.22 -25.87 -2.70
C GLY A 133 -19.88 -24.95 -3.75
N GLY A 134 -20.66 -23.97 -3.29
CA GLY A 134 -21.50 -23.11 -4.12
C GLY A 134 -20.79 -21.88 -4.69
N SER A 135 -21.35 -21.37 -5.80
CA SER A 135 -21.16 -20.00 -6.29
C SER A 135 -21.82 -19.02 -5.32
N GLY A 136 -21.13 -17.95 -4.92
CA GLY A 136 -21.66 -16.96 -3.97
C GLY A 136 -20.59 -16.35 -3.07
N PRO A 137 -20.94 -15.35 -2.24
CA PRO A 137 -20.03 -14.79 -1.27
C PRO A 137 -19.69 -15.82 -0.18
N ASN A 138 -18.53 -15.67 0.45
CA ASN A 138 -18.15 -16.42 1.66
C ASN A 138 -17.90 -15.43 2.80
N ARG A 139 -18.92 -15.17 3.61
CA ARG A 139 -18.86 -14.17 4.69
C ARG A 139 -18.61 -14.81 6.05
N THR A 140 -17.83 -14.14 6.89
CA THR A 140 -17.74 -14.44 8.33
C THR A 140 -17.66 -13.15 9.13
N ILE A 141 -18.60 -12.99 10.06
CA ILE A 141 -18.67 -11.86 11.00
C ILE A 141 -18.17 -12.31 12.37
N TYR A 142 -17.30 -11.49 12.93
CA TYR A 142 -16.74 -11.62 14.26
C TYR A 142 -17.19 -10.46 15.15
N ASP A 143 -17.19 -10.69 16.45
CA ASP A 143 -17.48 -9.72 17.49
C ASP A 143 -16.23 -9.56 18.38
N ALA A 144 -15.69 -8.34 18.42
CA ALA A 144 -14.54 -7.99 19.25
C ALA A 144 -14.92 -7.68 20.71
N ARG A 145 -16.20 -7.57 21.04
CA ARG A 145 -16.74 -7.34 22.38
C ARG A 145 -16.12 -6.13 23.06
N GLN A 146 -16.05 -5.02 22.35
CA GLN A 146 -15.45 -3.77 22.79
C GLN A 146 -13.92 -3.86 23.05
N SER A 147 -13.27 -4.93 22.58
CA SER A 147 -11.80 -5.06 22.57
C SER A 147 -11.24 -4.51 21.26
N THR A 148 -9.95 -4.18 21.25
CA THR A 148 -9.18 -3.92 20.03
C THR A 148 -8.43 -5.16 19.52
N THR A 149 -8.75 -6.36 20.04
CA THR A 149 -8.12 -7.63 19.62
C THR A 149 -8.90 -8.25 18.47
N LEU A 150 -8.29 -8.28 17.28
CA LEU A 150 -8.82 -8.98 16.11
C LEU A 150 -8.41 -10.48 16.12
N PRO A 151 -9.22 -11.38 15.54
CA PRO A 151 -10.48 -11.11 14.87
C PRO A 151 -11.68 -11.03 15.83
N GLY A 152 -11.54 -11.40 17.10
CA GLY A 152 -12.67 -11.57 18.03
C GLY A 152 -13.31 -12.96 17.92
N THR A 153 -14.57 -13.09 18.34
CA THR A 153 -15.32 -14.35 18.32
C THR A 153 -16.27 -14.42 17.12
N VAL A 154 -16.30 -15.54 16.40
CA VAL A 154 -17.27 -15.71 15.29
C VAL A 154 -18.71 -15.66 15.83
N VAL A 155 -19.54 -14.83 15.20
CA VAL A 155 -20.95 -14.66 15.56
C VAL A 155 -21.92 -14.98 14.42
N ARG A 156 -21.45 -14.96 13.16
CA ARG A 156 -22.25 -15.37 12.00
C ARG A 156 -21.37 -15.80 10.83
N ARG A 157 -21.67 -16.93 10.19
CA ARG A 157 -21.06 -17.40 8.93
C ARG A 157 -22.03 -17.32 7.75
N GLU A 158 -21.49 -17.55 6.56
CA GLU A 158 -22.28 -17.74 5.34
C GLU A 158 -23.40 -18.78 5.56
N GLY A 159 -24.61 -18.46 5.12
CA GLY A 159 -25.79 -19.32 5.28
C GLY A 159 -26.36 -19.43 6.71
N GLU A 160 -25.68 -18.95 7.76
CA GLU A 160 -26.22 -18.96 9.12
C GLU A 160 -27.35 -17.92 9.30
N PRO A 161 -28.37 -18.24 10.13
CA PRO A 161 -29.50 -17.34 10.37
C PRO A 161 -29.06 -16.01 10.96
N ALA A 162 -29.90 -14.98 10.78
CA ALA A 162 -29.66 -13.67 11.38
C ALA A 162 -29.57 -13.76 12.91
N THR A 163 -28.72 -12.91 13.48
CA THR A 163 -28.58 -12.75 14.94
C THR A 163 -29.54 -11.65 15.43
N GLY A 164 -29.66 -11.48 16.75
CA GLY A 164 -30.40 -10.35 17.33
C GLY A 164 -29.60 -9.04 17.33
N ASP A 165 -28.39 -9.04 16.78
CA ASP A 165 -27.48 -7.90 16.78
C ASP A 165 -27.56 -7.16 15.45
N VAL A 166 -27.88 -5.86 15.52
CA VAL A 166 -28.06 -5.02 14.34
C VAL A 166 -26.74 -4.76 13.62
N ALA A 167 -25.62 -4.60 14.32
CA ALA A 167 -24.32 -4.36 13.70
C ALA A 167 -23.84 -5.60 12.94
N VAL A 168 -24.05 -6.79 13.53
CA VAL A 168 -23.77 -8.07 12.85
C VAL A 168 -24.63 -8.25 11.60
N THR A 169 -25.91 -7.87 11.67
CA THR A 169 -26.84 -7.98 10.54
C THR A 169 -26.43 -7.05 9.41
N GLU A 170 -26.21 -5.76 9.72
CA GLU A 170 -25.81 -4.74 8.75
C GLU A 170 -24.45 -5.04 8.11
N ALA A 171 -23.44 -5.47 8.90
CA ALA A 171 -22.14 -5.88 8.35
C ALA A 171 -22.28 -7.08 7.41
N TYR A 172 -23.06 -8.09 7.79
CA TYR A 172 -23.29 -9.28 6.95
C TYR A 172 -23.98 -8.95 5.63
N ASP A 173 -25.02 -8.11 5.69
CA ASP A 173 -25.81 -7.71 4.54
C ASP A 173 -25.02 -6.77 3.63
N GLY A 174 -24.26 -5.82 4.20
CA GLY A 174 -23.39 -4.91 3.45
C GLY A 174 -22.24 -5.61 2.73
N LEU A 175 -21.56 -6.55 3.39
CA LEU A 175 -20.55 -7.41 2.72
C LEU A 175 -21.18 -8.17 1.53
N GLY A 176 -22.40 -8.67 1.70
CA GLY A 176 -23.12 -9.38 0.64
C GLY A 176 -23.50 -8.47 -0.52
N ALA A 177 -24.02 -7.28 -0.24
CA ALA A 177 -24.39 -6.29 -1.25
C ALA A 177 -23.18 -5.83 -2.07
N THR A 178 -22.03 -5.62 -1.42
CA THR A 178 -20.79 -5.28 -2.13
C THR A 178 -20.34 -6.40 -3.06
N TRP A 179 -20.31 -7.66 -2.58
CA TRP A 179 -20.00 -8.80 -3.44
C TRP A 179 -20.96 -8.88 -4.63
N GLN A 180 -22.26 -8.69 -4.38
CA GLN A 180 -23.29 -8.77 -5.40
C GLN A 180 -23.11 -7.70 -6.48
N LEU A 181 -22.76 -6.46 -6.14
CA LEU A 181 -22.45 -5.43 -7.14
C LEU A 181 -21.32 -5.89 -8.06
N PHE A 182 -20.19 -6.31 -7.48
CA PHE A 182 -19.01 -6.69 -8.25
C PHE A 182 -19.23 -7.93 -9.11
N GLU A 183 -19.96 -8.92 -8.60
CA GLU A 183 -20.28 -10.13 -9.36
C GLU A 183 -21.28 -9.83 -10.49
N THR A 184 -22.41 -9.19 -10.17
CA THR A 184 -23.51 -9.01 -11.14
C THR A 184 -23.22 -7.94 -12.19
N ALA A 185 -22.63 -6.81 -11.80
CA ALA A 185 -22.37 -5.70 -12.71
C ALA A 185 -21.06 -5.88 -13.47
N TYR A 186 -20.04 -6.48 -12.84
CA TYR A 186 -18.67 -6.47 -13.36
C TYR A 186 -18.06 -7.86 -13.57
N GLY A 187 -18.78 -8.94 -13.26
CA GLY A 187 -18.30 -10.31 -13.41
C GLY A 187 -17.09 -10.64 -12.54
N ARG A 188 -16.89 -9.91 -11.42
CA ARG A 188 -15.75 -10.07 -10.53
C ARG A 188 -16.13 -10.91 -9.31
N ASP A 189 -15.47 -12.05 -9.11
CA ASP A 189 -15.68 -12.89 -7.93
C ASP A 189 -14.90 -12.34 -6.72
N SER A 190 -15.59 -11.59 -5.86
CA SER A 190 -15.04 -10.96 -4.65
C SER A 190 -13.92 -9.92 -4.91
N LEU A 191 -13.23 -9.50 -3.85
CA LEU A 191 -12.30 -8.36 -3.91
C LEU A 191 -11.07 -8.65 -4.77
N ASP A 192 -10.59 -9.88 -4.81
CA ASP A 192 -9.42 -10.33 -5.58
C ASP A 192 -9.76 -10.88 -6.98
N GLY A 193 -11.05 -11.04 -7.29
CA GLY A 193 -11.51 -11.68 -8.52
C GLY A 193 -11.36 -13.21 -8.50
N ALA A 194 -11.05 -13.80 -7.36
CA ALA A 194 -10.84 -15.24 -7.17
C ALA A 194 -11.57 -15.80 -5.93
N GLY A 195 -12.61 -15.09 -5.46
CA GLY A 195 -13.49 -15.57 -4.40
C GLY A 195 -12.93 -15.40 -2.99
N LEU A 196 -12.12 -14.36 -2.74
CA LEU A 196 -11.64 -13.99 -1.40
C LEU A 196 -12.78 -14.01 -0.37
N PRO A 197 -12.63 -14.70 0.78
CA PRO A 197 -13.60 -14.61 1.87
C PRO A 197 -13.75 -13.18 2.39
N LEU A 198 -14.98 -12.77 2.63
CA LEU A 198 -15.30 -11.44 3.17
C LEU A 198 -15.42 -11.53 4.69
N LEU A 199 -14.40 -11.03 5.36
CA LEU A 199 -14.28 -11.07 6.82
C LEU A 199 -14.62 -9.69 7.39
N ALA A 200 -15.38 -9.65 8.47
CA ALA A 200 -15.70 -8.43 9.20
C ALA A 200 -15.65 -8.62 10.71
N THR A 201 -15.23 -7.60 11.45
CA THR A 201 -15.27 -7.56 12.91
C THR A 201 -16.08 -6.35 13.37
N VAL A 202 -17.15 -6.57 14.14
CA VAL A 202 -17.97 -5.52 14.74
C VAL A 202 -17.60 -5.32 16.22
N HIS A 203 -18.09 -4.23 16.82
CA HIS A 203 -17.84 -3.86 18.22
C HIS A 203 -16.37 -3.75 18.55
N TYR A 204 -15.59 -3.18 17.63
CA TYR A 204 -14.16 -2.95 17.80
C TYR A 204 -13.92 -1.68 18.63
N GLY A 205 -13.13 -1.82 19.70
CA GLY A 205 -12.87 -0.72 20.64
C GLY A 205 -14.12 -0.29 21.42
N GLN A 206 -13.97 0.74 22.24
CA GLN A 206 -15.09 1.42 22.92
C GLN A 206 -15.29 2.77 22.26
N ASP A 207 -16.53 3.10 21.90
CA ASP A 207 -16.90 4.38 21.30
C ASP A 207 -15.97 4.75 20.12
N TYR A 208 -15.62 3.75 19.31
CA TYR A 208 -14.61 3.89 18.27
C TYR A 208 -15.19 4.58 17.05
N ASP A 209 -14.68 5.78 16.74
CA ASP A 209 -15.22 6.68 15.73
C ASP A 209 -14.63 6.41 14.33
N ASN A 210 -14.55 5.14 13.94
CA ASN A 210 -14.14 4.78 12.59
C ASN A 210 -14.58 3.38 12.14
N ALA A 211 -14.47 3.14 10.84
CA ALA A 211 -14.38 1.82 10.23
C ALA A 211 -13.22 1.81 9.23
N PHE A 212 -12.66 0.63 8.95
CA PHE A 212 -11.53 0.52 8.03
C PHE A 212 -11.39 -0.90 7.45
N TRP A 213 -10.81 -0.97 6.26
CA TRP A 213 -10.20 -2.19 5.71
C TRP A 213 -8.71 -2.27 6.07
N ASN A 214 -8.30 -3.36 6.73
CA ASN A 214 -6.91 -3.51 7.19
C ASN A 214 -6.00 -4.34 6.26
N GLY A 215 -6.47 -4.70 5.07
CA GLY A 215 -5.79 -5.62 4.14
C GLY A 215 -6.28 -7.07 4.19
N ASP A 216 -7.00 -7.47 5.24
CA ASP A 216 -7.54 -8.83 5.43
C ASP A 216 -9.05 -8.81 5.74
N ARG A 217 -9.52 -7.81 6.48
CA ARG A 217 -10.91 -7.72 6.96
C ARG A 217 -11.38 -6.29 7.11
N MET A 218 -12.71 -6.19 7.14
CA MET A 218 -13.42 -5.03 7.66
C MET A 218 -13.39 -4.99 9.18
N VAL A 219 -13.25 -3.80 9.75
CA VAL A 219 -13.35 -3.54 11.19
C VAL A 219 -14.28 -2.35 11.40
N PHE A 220 -15.25 -2.50 12.29
CA PHE A 220 -16.28 -1.50 12.56
C PHE A 220 -16.32 -1.11 14.03
N GLY A 221 -16.19 0.19 14.30
CA GLY A 221 -16.54 0.79 15.57
C GLY A 221 -18.04 1.04 15.72
N ASP A 222 -18.46 1.23 16.96
CA ASP A 222 -19.86 1.53 17.31
C ASP A 222 -20.17 3.04 17.30
N GLY A 223 -19.16 3.89 17.12
CA GLY A 223 -19.26 5.35 17.27
C GLY A 223 -19.51 5.78 18.71
N ASP A 224 -19.30 7.06 18.99
CA ASP A 224 -19.49 7.66 20.32
C ASP A 224 -20.96 7.93 20.71
N GLY A 225 -21.88 7.86 19.74
CA GLY A 225 -23.29 8.20 19.94
C GLY A 225 -23.56 9.70 20.18
N GLU A 226 -22.54 10.54 20.14
CA GLU A 226 -22.65 12.01 20.21
C GLU A 226 -22.46 12.64 18.83
N VAL A 227 -21.43 12.23 18.11
CA VAL A 227 -21.10 12.67 16.75
C VAL A 227 -21.44 11.57 15.75
N PHE A 228 -21.04 10.33 16.03
CA PHE A 228 -21.16 9.19 15.13
C PHE A 228 -22.08 8.11 15.69
N ASN A 229 -22.97 7.61 14.83
CA ASN A 229 -23.64 6.33 15.02
C ASN A 229 -22.67 5.17 14.70
N ARG A 230 -23.11 3.93 14.91
CA ARG A 230 -22.38 2.72 14.50
C ARG A 230 -22.01 2.75 13.02
N PHE A 231 -20.78 2.33 12.71
CA PHE A 231 -20.24 2.42 11.34
C PHE A 231 -20.77 1.36 10.38
N THR A 232 -21.59 0.42 10.86
CA THR A 232 -22.32 -0.52 10.01
C THR A 232 -23.61 0.06 9.42
N ILE A 233 -24.09 1.22 9.91
CA ILE A 233 -25.41 1.76 9.56
C ILE A 233 -25.52 2.18 8.08
N ALA A 234 -24.40 2.55 7.46
CA ALA A 234 -24.35 3.04 6.08
C ALA A 234 -23.70 2.00 5.16
N VAL A 235 -24.49 1.38 4.28
CA VAL A 235 -24.00 0.35 3.36
C VAL A 235 -22.92 0.86 2.40
N ASP A 236 -23.00 2.13 2.02
CA ASP A 236 -22.02 2.81 1.17
C ASP A 236 -20.65 2.95 1.85
N VAL A 237 -20.60 3.07 3.19
CA VAL A 237 -19.33 3.00 3.95
C VAL A 237 -18.74 1.60 3.87
N ILE A 238 -19.55 0.56 4.03
CA ILE A 238 -19.09 -0.84 3.89
C ILE A 238 -18.58 -1.10 2.46
N GLY A 239 -19.30 -0.59 1.45
CA GLY A 239 -18.92 -0.69 0.04
C GLY A 239 -17.63 0.08 -0.29
N HIS A 240 -17.45 1.27 0.28
CA HIS A 240 -16.24 2.09 0.15
C HIS A 240 -15.02 1.32 0.65
N GLU A 241 -15.06 0.84 1.88
CA GLU A 241 -13.92 0.18 2.52
C GLU A 241 -13.51 -1.12 1.81
N LEU A 242 -14.48 -1.93 1.40
CA LEU A 242 -14.22 -3.13 0.60
C LEU A 242 -13.67 -2.80 -0.80
N SER A 243 -14.04 -1.64 -1.35
CA SER A 243 -13.53 -1.18 -2.65
C SER A 243 -12.06 -0.80 -2.61
N HIS A 244 -11.50 -0.38 -1.46
CA HIS A 244 -10.04 -0.32 -1.28
C HIS A 244 -9.37 -1.68 -1.48
N GLY A 245 -10.03 -2.78 -1.06
CA GLY A 245 -9.60 -4.14 -1.38
C GLY A 245 -9.53 -4.39 -2.88
N VAL A 246 -10.60 -4.05 -3.61
CA VAL A 246 -10.63 -4.18 -5.09
C VAL A 246 -9.52 -3.36 -5.74
N ILE A 247 -9.31 -2.12 -5.31
CA ILE A 247 -8.24 -1.25 -5.82
C ILE A 247 -6.87 -1.90 -5.59
N SER A 248 -6.63 -2.47 -4.41
CA SER A 248 -5.36 -3.13 -4.06
C SER A 248 -5.05 -4.35 -4.93
N TYR A 249 -6.09 -5.11 -5.34
CA TYR A 249 -5.95 -6.25 -6.25
C TYR A 249 -6.02 -5.90 -7.75
N THR A 250 -6.09 -4.61 -8.08
CA THR A 250 -6.15 -4.12 -9.47
C THR A 250 -5.07 -3.06 -9.73
N ALA A 251 -5.44 -1.78 -9.79
CA ALA A 251 -4.53 -0.68 -10.09
C ALA A 251 -3.50 -0.40 -8.98
N ASN A 252 -3.80 -0.83 -7.75
CA ASN A 252 -2.99 -0.64 -6.55
C ASN A 252 -2.50 0.82 -6.41
N LEU A 253 -3.44 1.76 -6.53
CA LEU A 253 -3.18 3.20 -6.50
C LEU A 253 -2.44 3.61 -5.22
N THR A 254 -1.35 4.34 -5.41
CA THR A 254 -0.54 4.90 -4.34
C THR A 254 -1.40 5.86 -3.54
N TYR A 255 -1.48 5.61 -2.24
CA TYR A 255 -2.30 6.39 -1.33
C TYR A 255 -1.62 7.71 -0.95
N SER A 256 -1.44 8.60 -1.93
CA SER A 256 -0.90 9.95 -1.75
C SER A 256 -1.28 10.86 -2.92
N GLY A 257 -1.49 12.16 -2.63
CA GLY A 257 -1.79 13.17 -3.65
C GLY A 257 -2.98 12.78 -4.55
N GLN A 258 -2.86 13.04 -5.85
CA GLN A 258 -3.93 12.73 -6.81
C GLN A 258 -4.21 11.22 -6.95
N SER A 259 -3.20 10.35 -6.91
CA SER A 259 -3.44 8.89 -6.94
C SER A 259 -4.18 8.41 -5.70
N GLY A 260 -3.93 9.02 -4.54
CA GLY A 260 -4.65 8.72 -3.30
C GLY A 260 -6.07 9.29 -3.33
N ALA A 261 -6.26 10.49 -3.86
CA ALA A 261 -7.59 11.06 -4.06
C ALA A 261 -8.43 10.27 -5.09
N LEU A 262 -7.81 9.66 -6.11
CA LEU A 262 -8.47 8.69 -6.99
C LEU A 262 -8.80 7.39 -6.25
N ASN A 263 -7.92 6.92 -5.37
CA ASN A 263 -8.19 5.73 -4.55
C ASN A 263 -9.45 5.94 -3.70
N GLU A 264 -9.52 7.05 -2.96
CA GLU A 264 -10.70 7.49 -2.21
C GLU A 264 -11.94 7.66 -3.08
N SER A 265 -11.81 8.35 -4.22
CA SER A 265 -12.95 8.62 -5.09
C SER A 265 -13.51 7.35 -5.71
N ILE A 266 -12.66 6.41 -6.14
CA ILE A 266 -13.10 5.12 -6.68
C ILE A 266 -13.80 4.30 -5.58
N ALA A 267 -13.32 4.36 -4.34
CA ALA A 267 -14.00 3.74 -3.20
C ALA A 267 -15.39 4.38 -2.95
N ASP A 268 -15.51 5.71 -2.96
CA ASP A 268 -16.80 6.41 -2.88
C ASP A 268 -17.74 6.06 -4.04
N VAL A 269 -17.22 5.98 -5.26
CA VAL A 269 -17.97 5.57 -6.46
C VAL A 269 -18.62 4.21 -6.24
N PHE A 270 -17.82 3.18 -5.94
CA PHE A 270 -18.36 1.84 -5.78
C PHE A 270 -19.21 1.70 -4.52
N GLY A 271 -18.88 2.39 -3.43
CA GLY A 271 -19.75 2.48 -2.25
C GLY A 271 -21.13 3.04 -2.57
N SER A 272 -21.20 4.14 -3.32
CA SER A 272 -22.46 4.72 -3.78
C SER A 272 -23.21 3.76 -4.70
N LEU A 273 -22.53 3.09 -5.63
CA LEU A 273 -23.14 2.10 -6.52
C LEU A 273 -23.71 0.88 -5.76
N VAL A 274 -23.08 0.45 -4.66
CA VAL A 274 -23.62 -0.60 -3.79
C VAL A 274 -24.95 -0.16 -3.19
N ARG A 275 -25.00 1.05 -2.60
CA ARG A 275 -26.25 1.61 -2.05
C ARG A 275 -27.32 1.71 -3.13
N GLN A 276 -26.98 2.24 -4.31
CA GLN A 276 -27.94 2.41 -5.40
C GLN A 276 -28.49 1.08 -5.90
N GLN A 277 -27.62 0.08 -6.11
CA GLN A 277 -28.04 -1.25 -6.58
C GLN A 277 -28.93 -1.94 -5.53
N GLN A 278 -28.53 -1.90 -4.25
CA GLN A 278 -29.31 -2.49 -3.17
C GLN A 278 -30.70 -1.84 -3.03
N ALA A 279 -30.79 -0.52 -3.24
CA ALA A 279 -32.04 0.23 -3.19
C ALA A 279 -32.84 0.20 -4.51
N GLY A 280 -32.27 -0.33 -5.60
CA GLY A 280 -32.88 -0.31 -6.93
C GLY A 280 -33.07 1.10 -7.49
N GLN A 281 -32.15 2.02 -7.19
CA GLN A 281 -32.22 3.43 -7.57
C GLN A 281 -31.46 3.72 -8.87
N THR A 282 -32.05 4.53 -9.75
CA THR A 282 -31.32 5.10 -10.88
C THR A 282 -30.40 6.24 -10.42
N ALA A 283 -29.51 6.70 -11.29
CA ALA A 283 -28.62 7.84 -11.05
C ALA A 283 -29.38 9.10 -10.61
N GLU A 284 -30.58 9.34 -11.16
CA GLU A 284 -31.40 10.50 -10.82
C GLU A 284 -32.08 10.39 -9.46
N GLN A 285 -32.29 9.17 -8.96
CA GLN A 285 -32.97 8.90 -7.69
C GLN A 285 -32.01 8.82 -6.50
N ALA A 286 -30.74 8.50 -6.77
CA ALA A 286 -29.70 8.36 -5.76
C ALA A 286 -29.43 9.68 -5.01
N ASP A 287 -29.07 9.57 -3.73
CA ASP A 287 -28.73 10.74 -2.90
C ASP A 287 -27.34 11.31 -3.20
N TRP A 288 -26.41 10.46 -3.68
CA TRP A 288 -25.00 10.78 -3.93
C TRP A 288 -24.25 11.25 -2.67
N LEU A 289 -24.62 10.69 -1.52
CA LEU A 289 -24.00 10.97 -0.22
C LEU A 289 -23.17 9.77 0.25
N ILE A 290 -22.05 10.04 0.92
CA ILE A 290 -21.20 9.02 1.55
C ILE A 290 -21.29 9.15 3.07
N GLY A 291 -21.75 8.09 3.75
CA GLY A 291 -22.00 8.08 5.19
C GLY A 291 -23.34 8.71 5.58
N ALA A 292 -24.35 8.69 4.70
CA ALA A 292 -25.67 9.21 5.05
C ALA A 292 -26.31 8.39 6.18
N GLY A 293 -26.65 9.06 7.29
CA GLY A 293 -27.14 8.45 8.53
C GLY A 293 -26.05 8.09 9.54
N LEU A 294 -24.77 8.27 9.19
CA LEU A 294 -23.65 8.03 10.10
C LEU A 294 -23.58 9.12 11.19
N PHE A 295 -23.86 10.37 10.86
CA PHE A 295 -23.96 11.43 11.85
C PHE A 295 -25.21 11.28 12.72
N THR A 296 -25.07 11.60 14.00
CA THR A 296 -26.20 11.71 14.93
C THR A 296 -27.06 12.94 14.61
N PRO A 297 -28.30 13.02 15.11
CA PRO A 297 -29.14 14.21 14.92
C PRO A 297 -28.61 15.52 15.53
N SER A 298 -27.58 15.47 16.38
CA SER A 298 -26.94 16.65 16.97
C SER A 298 -25.96 17.34 16.03
N VAL A 299 -25.50 16.66 14.99
CA VAL A 299 -24.55 17.19 14.02
C VAL A 299 -25.29 17.91 12.88
N GLN A 300 -24.84 19.12 12.53
CA GLN A 300 -25.30 19.88 11.36
C GLN A 300 -24.62 19.37 10.08
N GLY A 301 -24.98 18.16 9.69
CA GLY A 301 -24.48 17.51 8.49
C GLY A 301 -25.42 16.42 8.01
N VAL A 302 -25.37 16.11 6.71
CA VAL A 302 -26.20 15.05 6.10
C VAL A 302 -25.40 13.77 5.84
N ALA A 303 -24.08 13.88 5.72
CA ALA A 303 -23.16 12.80 5.36
C ALA A 303 -21.69 13.25 5.57
N LEU A 304 -20.74 12.33 5.49
CA LEU A 304 -19.31 12.68 5.49
C LEU A 304 -18.90 13.44 4.23
N ARG A 305 -19.44 13.06 3.07
CA ARG A 305 -19.13 13.65 1.77
C ARG A 305 -20.36 13.69 0.87
N SER A 306 -20.35 14.59 -0.11
CA SER A 306 -21.33 14.62 -1.20
C SER A 306 -20.60 14.49 -2.54
N MET A 307 -20.90 13.43 -3.30
CA MET A 307 -20.38 13.29 -4.65
C MET A 307 -21.05 14.28 -5.62
N LYS A 308 -22.30 14.63 -5.35
CA LYS A 308 -23.08 15.59 -6.16
C LYS A 308 -22.67 17.04 -5.94
N ALA A 309 -22.33 17.41 -4.72
CA ALA A 309 -21.96 18.77 -4.36
C ALA A 309 -20.86 18.76 -3.28
N PRO A 310 -19.60 18.41 -3.63
CA PRO A 310 -18.50 18.43 -2.68
C PRO A 310 -18.37 19.78 -1.97
N GLY A 311 -18.07 19.77 -0.66
CA GLY A 311 -17.99 20.97 0.16
C GLY A 311 -19.31 21.40 0.82
N THR A 312 -20.35 20.56 0.74
CA THR A 312 -21.70 20.85 1.26
C THR A 312 -22.28 19.78 2.18
N ALA A 313 -21.54 18.70 2.47
CA ALA A 313 -22.06 17.57 3.23
C ALA A 313 -22.31 17.91 4.71
N TYR A 314 -21.52 18.83 5.27
CA TYR A 314 -21.67 19.34 6.64
C TYR A 314 -21.10 20.76 6.79
N ASP A 315 -21.69 21.52 7.71
CA ASP A 315 -21.23 22.84 8.16
C ASP A 315 -21.68 22.97 9.62
N ASP A 316 -20.87 22.41 10.51
CA ASP A 316 -21.21 22.22 11.92
C ASP A 316 -20.19 22.90 12.83
N PRO A 317 -20.62 23.58 13.91
CA PRO A 317 -19.68 24.24 14.83
C PRO A 317 -18.67 23.31 15.50
N GLN A 318 -19.01 22.01 15.63
CA GLN A 318 -18.18 20.96 16.22
C GLN A 318 -17.34 20.22 15.18
N LEU A 319 -17.84 19.97 13.97
CA LEU A 319 -17.06 19.29 12.92
C LEU A 319 -16.25 20.22 12.01
N GLY A 320 -16.59 21.51 12.01
CA GLY A 320 -16.17 22.42 10.97
C GLY A 320 -17.02 22.27 9.70
N LYS A 321 -16.46 22.68 8.58
CA LYS A 321 -17.13 22.64 7.27
C LYS A 321 -16.44 21.63 6.37
N ASP A 322 -17.24 20.92 5.57
CA ASP A 322 -16.77 20.06 4.48
C ASP A 322 -15.76 20.80 3.58
N PRO A 323 -14.47 20.36 3.56
CA PRO A 323 -13.41 21.07 2.85
C PRO A 323 -13.29 20.71 1.37
N GLN A 324 -14.11 19.76 0.86
CA GLN A 324 -13.86 19.19 -0.46
C GLN A 324 -14.12 20.19 -1.60
N PRO A 325 -13.18 20.38 -2.54
CA PRO A 325 -13.44 21.11 -3.77
C PRO A 325 -14.25 20.28 -4.77
N ALA A 326 -15.10 20.95 -5.54
CA ALA A 326 -15.90 20.33 -6.60
C ALA A 326 -15.23 20.39 -7.99
N THR A 327 -14.16 21.20 -8.15
CA THR A 327 -13.43 21.40 -9.41
C THR A 327 -11.92 21.62 -9.15
N MET A 328 -11.10 21.47 -10.20
CA MET A 328 -9.65 21.71 -10.15
C MET A 328 -9.25 23.13 -9.74
N ASP A 329 -10.09 24.13 -9.99
CA ASP A 329 -9.84 25.51 -9.53
C ASP A 329 -9.77 25.60 -7.99
N GLY A 330 -10.43 24.68 -7.29
CA GLY A 330 -10.42 24.56 -5.84
C GLY A 330 -9.42 23.53 -5.31
N TYR A 331 -8.60 22.92 -6.16
CA TYR A 331 -7.65 21.87 -5.75
C TYR A 331 -6.76 22.37 -4.60
N VAL A 332 -6.66 21.57 -3.54
CA VAL A 332 -5.91 21.91 -2.33
C VAL A 332 -4.53 21.27 -2.38
N GLU A 333 -3.50 22.10 -2.55
CA GLU A 333 -2.10 21.69 -2.40
C GLU A 333 -1.75 21.64 -0.90
N THR A 334 -1.57 20.42 -0.36
CA THR A 334 -1.27 20.20 1.06
C THR A 334 -0.36 18.99 1.26
N THR A 335 0.30 18.90 2.40
CA THR A 335 1.01 17.70 2.87
C THR A 335 0.23 16.94 3.94
N GLU A 336 -0.84 17.53 4.46
CA GLU A 336 -1.77 16.86 5.38
C GLU A 336 -2.58 15.84 4.61
N ASP A 337 -3.18 14.88 5.33
CA ASP A 337 -4.09 13.91 4.71
C ASP A 337 -3.46 13.17 3.51
N ASP A 338 -2.19 12.78 3.65
CA ASP A 338 -1.36 12.14 2.62
C ASP A 338 -1.29 12.91 1.28
N GLY A 339 -1.44 14.23 1.32
CA GLY A 339 -1.53 15.07 0.13
C GLY A 339 -2.98 15.44 -0.25
N GLY A 340 -3.88 15.49 0.73
CA GLY A 340 -5.28 15.83 0.55
C GLY A 340 -6.09 14.73 -0.15
N VAL A 341 -5.88 13.45 0.18
CA VAL A 341 -6.55 12.33 -0.48
C VAL A 341 -8.06 12.34 -0.26
N HIS A 342 -8.53 12.60 0.97
CA HIS A 342 -9.95 12.72 1.26
C HIS A 342 -10.48 14.12 0.90
N ILE A 343 -9.63 15.13 0.90
CA ILE A 343 -10.01 16.51 0.53
C ILE A 343 -10.29 16.58 -0.98
N ASN A 344 -9.30 16.24 -1.80
CA ASN A 344 -9.34 16.41 -3.25
C ASN A 344 -10.14 15.31 -3.98
N SER A 345 -10.59 14.25 -3.30
CA SER A 345 -11.46 13.20 -3.90
C SER A 345 -12.84 13.73 -4.33
N GLY A 346 -13.26 14.89 -3.81
CA GLY A 346 -14.47 15.59 -4.26
C GLY A 346 -14.47 15.89 -5.77
N ILE A 347 -13.32 16.19 -6.36
CA ILE A 347 -13.20 16.55 -7.79
C ILE A 347 -13.56 15.34 -8.69
N PRO A 348 -12.88 14.18 -8.59
CA PRO A 348 -13.27 12.99 -9.36
C PRO A 348 -14.63 12.41 -8.94
N ASN A 349 -15.07 12.57 -7.69
CA ASN A 349 -16.43 12.20 -7.27
C ASN A 349 -17.50 12.98 -8.05
N HIS A 350 -17.31 14.29 -8.18
CA HIS A 350 -18.22 15.17 -8.91
C HIS A 350 -18.21 14.86 -10.41
N ALA A 351 -17.05 14.52 -10.98
CA ALA A 351 -16.97 14.03 -12.36
C ALA A 351 -17.77 12.73 -12.55
N PHE A 352 -17.65 11.76 -11.63
CA PHE A 352 -18.45 10.53 -11.73
C PHE A 352 -19.95 10.81 -11.64
N TYR A 353 -20.38 11.63 -10.69
CA TYR A 353 -21.78 12.04 -10.57
C TYR A 353 -22.30 12.66 -11.87
N LEU A 354 -21.57 13.63 -12.44
CA LEU A 354 -21.96 14.30 -13.68
C LEU A 354 -22.03 13.32 -14.85
N ALA A 355 -21.08 12.39 -14.96
CA ALA A 355 -21.09 11.35 -15.98
C ALA A 355 -22.29 10.40 -15.81
N ALA A 356 -22.58 9.97 -14.58
CA ALA A 356 -23.71 9.09 -14.28
C ALA A 356 -25.05 9.76 -14.60
N ILE A 357 -25.23 11.04 -14.24
CA ILE A 357 -26.42 11.82 -14.59
C ILE A 357 -26.51 12.06 -16.10
N GLY A 358 -25.40 12.33 -16.78
CA GLY A 358 -25.38 12.54 -18.23
C GLY A 358 -25.71 11.28 -19.03
N ILE A 359 -25.31 10.10 -18.52
CA ILE A 359 -25.65 8.80 -19.12
C ILE A 359 -27.08 8.37 -18.78
N GLY A 360 -27.51 8.62 -17.54
CA GLY A 360 -28.82 8.26 -17.00
C GLY A 360 -29.00 6.76 -16.72
N GLY A 361 -30.14 6.40 -16.15
CA GLY A 361 -30.47 5.01 -15.80
C GLY A 361 -29.68 4.50 -14.60
N ASN A 362 -29.40 3.20 -14.56
CA ASN A 362 -28.64 2.59 -13.46
C ASN A 362 -27.15 2.94 -13.60
N ALA A 363 -26.58 3.67 -12.64
CA ALA A 363 -25.21 4.17 -12.75
C ALA A 363 -24.16 3.03 -12.87
N TRP A 364 -24.42 1.85 -12.29
CA TRP A 364 -23.53 0.67 -12.38
C TRP A 364 -23.55 -0.02 -13.76
N GLU A 365 -24.56 0.25 -14.60
CA GLU A 365 -24.65 -0.26 -15.99
C GLU A 365 -24.04 0.71 -17.00
N GLY A 366 -23.93 1.99 -16.63
CA GLY A 366 -23.40 3.08 -17.45
C GLY A 366 -22.00 3.52 -17.00
N ALA A 367 -21.94 4.63 -16.26
CA ALA A 367 -20.67 5.22 -15.78
C ALA A 367 -19.81 4.24 -14.99
N GLY A 368 -20.42 3.39 -14.14
CA GLY A 368 -19.73 2.38 -13.35
C GLY A 368 -18.94 1.39 -14.20
N GLN A 369 -19.46 0.99 -15.37
CA GLN A 369 -18.73 0.13 -16.31
C GLN A 369 -17.45 0.80 -16.81
N VAL A 370 -17.51 2.09 -17.15
CA VAL A 370 -16.36 2.86 -17.64
C VAL A 370 -15.28 2.97 -16.57
N TRP A 371 -15.66 3.31 -15.33
CA TRP A 371 -14.73 3.40 -14.22
C TRP A 371 -14.09 2.03 -13.91
N TYR A 372 -14.89 0.96 -13.91
CA TYR A 372 -14.38 -0.39 -13.68
C TYR A 372 -13.43 -0.88 -14.78
N ASP A 373 -13.73 -0.59 -16.06
CA ASP A 373 -12.85 -0.94 -17.19
C ASP A 373 -11.46 -0.33 -17.04
N VAL A 374 -11.39 0.92 -16.58
CA VAL A 374 -10.11 1.60 -16.32
C VAL A 374 -9.42 1.02 -15.09
N LEU A 375 -10.15 0.84 -13.98
CA LEU A 375 -9.60 0.30 -12.73
C LEU A 375 -8.99 -1.10 -12.92
N ALA A 376 -9.69 -1.98 -13.64
CA ALA A 376 -9.24 -3.35 -13.92
C ALA A 376 -8.32 -3.45 -15.16
N GLY A 377 -8.13 -2.34 -15.88
CA GLY A 377 -7.33 -2.28 -17.09
C GLY A 377 -5.83 -2.23 -16.83
N SER A 378 -5.02 -2.59 -17.84
CA SER A 378 -3.55 -2.60 -17.73
C SER A 378 -2.88 -1.24 -17.91
N ARG A 379 -3.65 -0.20 -18.27
CA ARG A 379 -3.12 1.14 -18.60
C ARG A 379 -3.08 2.10 -17.43
N ILE A 380 -3.89 1.87 -16.40
CA ILE A 380 -3.79 2.62 -15.15
C ILE A 380 -2.56 2.13 -14.38
N THR A 381 -1.81 3.06 -13.80
CA THR A 381 -0.64 2.77 -12.97
C THR A 381 -0.86 3.27 -11.55
N ALA A 382 -0.06 2.78 -10.61
CA ALA A 382 -0.20 3.14 -9.20
C ALA A 382 -0.03 4.64 -8.92
N ASP A 383 0.66 5.39 -9.78
CA ASP A 383 0.90 6.83 -9.67
C ASP A 383 -0.06 7.67 -10.54
N CYS A 384 -1.18 7.09 -10.99
CA CYS A 384 -2.13 7.75 -11.88
C CYS A 384 -2.63 9.08 -11.30
N ASP A 385 -2.55 10.13 -12.11
CA ASP A 385 -3.07 11.46 -11.80
C ASP A 385 -4.47 11.67 -12.39
N PHE A 386 -5.14 12.77 -12.03
CA PHE A 386 -6.52 13.03 -12.44
C PHE A 386 -6.65 13.19 -13.96
N ALA A 387 -5.70 13.86 -14.61
CA ALA A 387 -5.72 14.07 -16.06
C ALA A 387 -5.59 12.74 -16.83
N THR A 388 -4.69 11.87 -16.38
CA THR A 388 -4.51 10.53 -16.94
C THR A 388 -5.77 9.69 -16.74
N PHE A 389 -6.36 9.69 -15.55
CA PHE A 389 -7.58 8.94 -15.28
C PHE A 389 -8.77 9.46 -16.11
N ALA A 390 -8.89 10.79 -16.28
CA ALA A 390 -9.89 11.41 -17.15
C ALA A 390 -9.75 10.97 -18.62
N ALA A 391 -8.52 10.94 -19.14
CA ALA A 391 -8.25 10.47 -20.49
C ALA A 391 -8.58 8.97 -20.65
N LEU A 392 -8.18 8.13 -19.69
CA LEU A 392 -8.44 6.68 -19.72
C LEU A 392 -9.94 6.37 -19.67
N THR A 393 -10.70 7.05 -18.82
CA THR A 393 -12.15 6.84 -18.71
C THR A 393 -12.89 7.35 -19.95
N THR A 394 -12.47 8.48 -20.53
CA THR A 394 -13.02 8.97 -21.80
C THR A 394 -12.77 7.97 -22.94
N GLU A 395 -11.56 7.41 -23.02
CA GLU A 395 -11.23 6.38 -24.00
C GLU A 395 -12.04 5.11 -23.79
N ALA A 396 -12.14 4.63 -22.54
CA ALA A 396 -12.93 3.44 -22.20
C ALA A 396 -14.41 3.61 -22.55
N ALA A 397 -14.98 4.79 -22.31
CA ALA A 397 -16.35 5.10 -22.71
C ALA A 397 -16.54 5.02 -24.24
N GLY A 398 -15.59 5.57 -25.01
CA GLY A 398 -15.59 5.47 -26.47
C GLY A 398 -15.44 4.04 -26.99
N GLN A 399 -14.62 3.21 -26.34
CA GLN A 399 -14.47 1.80 -26.69
C GLN A 399 -15.74 0.99 -26.40
N ARG A 400 -16.40 1.27 -25.26
CA ARG A 400 -17.58 0.53 -24.80
C ARG A 400 -18.85 0.90 -25.55
N PHE A 401 -19.10 2.20 -25.74
CA PHE A 401 -20.37 2.70 -26.29
C PHE A 401 -20.25 3.22 -27.72
N GLY A 402 -19.02 3.36 -28.23
CA GLY A 402 -18.71 4.02 -29.50
C GLY A 402 -18.23 5.46 -29.29
N ALA A 403 -17.26 5.90 -30.09
CA ALA A 403 -16.60 7.20 -29.93
C ALA A 403 -17.58 8.39 -30.07
N ASP A 404 -18.59 8.28 -30.93
CA ASP A 404 -19.61 9.32 -31.17
C ASP A 404 -20.87 9.13 -30.31
N SER A 405 -20.82 8.27 -29.29
CA SER A 405 -21.98 7.99 -28.43
C SER A 405 -22.27 9.12 -27.44
N ALA A 406 -23.54 9.23 -27.03
CA ALA A 406 -23.93 10.16 -25.97
C ALA A 406 -23.23 9.86 -24.63
N GLN A 407 -22.94 8.59 -24.36
CA GLN A 407 -22.23 8.16 -23.16
C GLN A 407 -20.77 8.61 -23.17
N ALA A 408 -20.06 8.45 -24.29
CA ALA A 408 -18.69 8.95 -24.43
C ALA A 408 -18.63 10.48 -24.29
N ALA A 409 -19.60 11.19 -24.88
CA ALA A 409 -19.73 12.64 -24.72
C ALA A 409 -19.99 13.03 -23.25
N ALA A 410 -20.89 12.34 -22.55
CA ALA A 410 -21.21 12.61 -21.15
C ALA A 410 -19.99 12.45 -20.22
N VAL A 411 -19.16 11.43 -20.43
CA VAL A 411 -17.92 11.23 -19.65
C VAL A 411 -16.91 12.36 -19.92
N ALA A 412 -16.70 12.72 -21.19
CA ALA A 412 -15.80 13.81 -21.54
C ALA A 412 -16.28 15.16 -20.97
N ASP A 413 -17.57 15.46 -21.09
CA ASP A 413 -18.17 16.69 -20.58
C ASP A 413 -18.14 16.77 -19.05
N ALA A 414 -18.24 15.62 -18.35
CA ALA A 414 -18.13 15.56 -16.90
C ALA A 414 -16.73 15.95 -16.41
N TRP A 415 -15.68 15.39 -17.01
CA TRP A 415 -14.29 15.76 -16.68
C TRP A 415 -14.00 17.22 -16.98
N LYS A 416 -14.49 17.72 -18.12
CA LYS A 416 -14.35 19.13 -18.48
C LYS A 416 -15.02 20.06 -17.47
N GLN A 417 -16.20 19.72 -16.97
CA GLN A 417 -16.91 20.53 -15.97
C GLN A 417 -16.16 20.63 -14.65
N VAL A 418 -15.36 19.64 -14.28
CA VAL A 418 -14.49 19.70 -13.10
C VAL A 418 -13.10 20.28 -13.39
N GLY A 419 -12.85 20.76 -14.61
CA GLY A 419 -11.61 21.43 -14.99
C GLY A 419 -10.53 20.53 -15.59
N LEU A 420 -10.89 19.34 -16.09
CA LEU A 420 -9.97 18.39 -16.71
C LEU A 420 -10.38 18.13 -18.17
N ASP A 421 -9.70 18.77 -19.12
CA ASP A 421 -9.90 18.51 -20.55
C ASP A 421 -9.17 17.22 -20.95
N ALA A 422 -9.92 16.18 -21.35
CA ALA A 422 -9.38 14.89 -21.81
C ALA A 422 -8.47 14.98 -23.07
N GLY A 423 -8.36 16.17 -23.68
CA GLY A 423 -7.46 16.46 -24.81
C GLY A 423 -6.15 17.17 -24.43
N ALA A 424 -5.97 17.55 -23.17
CA ALA A 424 -4.67 18.05 -22.70
C ALA A 424 -3.70 16.86 -22.61
N THR A 425 -2.61 16.91 -23.37
CA THR A 425 -1.50 15.96 -23.20
C THR A 425 -1.10 15.91 -21.72
N PRO A 426 -0.84 14.72 -21.13
CA PRO A 426 -0.42 14.62 -19.74
C PRO A 426 0.78 15.54 -19.55
N SER A 427 0.64 16.50 -18.63
CA SER A 427 1.77 17.29 -18.18
C SER A 427 2.76 16.31 -17.56
N THR A 428 3.94 16.18 -18.17
CA THR A 428 5.09 15.49 -17.59
C THR A 428 5.19 15.89 -16.11
N PRO A 429 5.29 14.93 -15.17
CA PRO A 429 5.47 15.24 -13.76
C PRO A 429 6.61 16.25 -13.62
N ALA A 430 6.37 17.32 -12.85
CA ALA A 430 7.44 18.24 -12.51
C ALA A 430 8.60 17.42 -11.89
N PRO A 431 9.85 17.56 -12.37
CA PRO A 431 10.97 16.84 -11.78
C PRO A 431 11.03 17.18 -10.29
N ALA A 432 11.22 16.15 -9.46
CA ALA A 432 11.39 16.30 -8.03
C ALA A 432 12.38 17.44 -7.73
N PRO A 433 12.10 18.33 -6.76
CA PRO A 433 13.02 19.41 -6.42
C PRO A 433 14.38 18.82 -6.10
N ALA A 434 15.42 19.36 -6.76
CA ALA A 434 16.79 18.89 -6.57
C ALA A 434 17.15 18.92 -5.06
N PRO A 435 17.86 17.90 -4.55
CA PRO A 435 18.26 17.87 -3.14
C PRO A 435 19.05 19.14 -2.81
N THR A 436 18.63 19.82 -1.75
CA THR A 436 19.36 20.98 -1.21
C THR A 436 20.77 20.50 -0.80
N PRO A 437 21.86 21.14 -1.23
CA PRO A 437 23.21 20.73 -0.85
C PRO A 437 23.37 20.76 0.67
N ALA A 438 23.88 19.65 1.23
CA ALA A 438 24.19 19.55 2.65
C ALA A 438 25.27 20.60 3.04
N PRO A 439 25.15 21.26 4.21
CA PRO A 439 26.15 22.20 4.68
C PRO A 439 27.48 21.49 4.96
N ALA A 440 28.58 22.15 4.60
CA ALA A 440 29.94 21.61 4.74
C ALA A 440 30.29 21.29 6.22
N PRO A 441 30.95 20.16 6.49
CA PRO A 441 31.33 19.79 7.86
C PRO A 441 32.42 20.71 8.42
N THR A 442 32.20 21.18 9.64
CA THR A 442 33.18 21.94 10.44
C THR A 442 34.41 21.08 10.75
N PRO A 443 35.65 21.59 10.59
CA PRO A 443 36.86 20.79 10.81
C PRO A 443 37.04 20.44 12.30
N THR A 444 37.27 19.16 12.59
CA THR A 444 37.62 18.64 13.92
C THR A 444 39.14 18.76 14.15
N PRO A 445 39.64 19.07 15.36
CA PRO A 445 41.05 19.37 15.60
C PRO A 445 41.96 18.13 15.52
N ALA A 446 43.21 18.35 15.09
CA ALA A 446 44.21 17.32 14.85
C ALA A 446 44.74 16.65 16.13
N PRO A 447 44.96 15.32 16.14
CA PRO A 447 45.71 14.63 17.19
C PRO A 447 47.23 14.73 16.97
N ALA A 448 47.97 14.72 18.09
CA ALA A 448 49.42 14.91 18.19
C ALA A 448 50.26 13.73 17.60
N PRO A 449 51.53 13.96 17.22
CA PRO A 449 52.27 13.04 16.35
C PRO A 449 53.06 11.95 17.10
N ALA A 450 53.28 10.82 16.42
CA ALA A 450 54.23 9.77 16.78
C ALA A 450 55.05 9.33 15.53
N PRO A 451 56.24 8.73 15.70
CA PRO A 451 57.48 9.18 15.05
C PRO A 451 57.84 8.55 13.69
N THR A 452 58.76 9.24 13.02
CA THR A 452 59.33 9.05 11.67
C THR A 452 60.18 7.78 11.49
N PRO A 453 60.07 7.12 10.31
CA PRO A 453 61.20 6.41 9.72
C PRO A 453 61.59 6.89 8.29
N THR A 454 62.90 7.12 8.15
CA THR A 454 63.93 7.06 7.07
C THR A 454 63.55 6.88 5.57
N PRO A 455 64.30 7.49 4.61
CA PRO A 455 63.80 7.88 3.29
C PRO A 455 64.05 6.91 2.10
N ALA A 456 63.35 7.24 1.01
CA ALA A 456 62.99 6.48 -0.18
C ALA A 456 64.09 6.21 -1.24
N PRO A 457 63.85 5.23 -2.15
CA PRO A 457 64.39 5.21 -3.50
C PRO A 457 63.37 5.71 -4.57
N ALA A 458 63.93 6.04 -5.75
CA ALA A 458 63.42 6.83 -6.88
C ALA A 458 62.26 6.19 -7.73
N PRO A 459 61.61 6.97 -8.64
CA PRO A 459 60.23 6.73 -9.10
C PRO A 459 60.08 5.97 -10.43
N ALA A 460 59.02 5.17 -10.54
CA ALA A 460 58.29 4.74 -11.75
C ALA A 460 57.04 3.94 -11.32
N PRO A 461 56.07 3.65 -12.21
CA PRO A 461 55.17 4.51 -12.99
C PRO A 461 53.78 4.64 -12.29
N THR A 462 52.90 5.48 -12.84
CA THR A 462 51.51 5.65 -12.39
C THR A 462 50.72 4.34 -12.42
N SER A 463 50.18 3.93 -11.27
CA SER A 463 49.14 2.89 -11.17
C SER A 463 47.75 3.45 -11.53
N PRO A 464 46.83 2.57 -11.98
CA PRO A 464 45.54 2.91 -12.56
C PRO A 464 44.49 3.24 -11.49
N ALA A 465 43.31 3.66 -11.95
CA ALA A 465 42.08 3.76 -11.18
C ALA A 465 41.88 2.53 -10.27
N PRO A 466 41.18 2.66 -9.11
CA PRO A 466 40.91 1.51 -8.27
C PRO A 466 39.94 0.58 -9.01
N THR A 467 40.49 -0.39 -9.75
CA THR A 467 39.85 -1.68 -9.92
C THR A 467 39.71 -2.25 -8.52
N GLY A 468 38.49 -2.24 -8.00
CA GLY A 468 38.11 -3.18 -6.96
C GLY A 468 38.49 -4.60 -7.40
N PRO A 469 38.54 -5.57 -6.47
CA PRO A 469 38.76 -6.97 -6.84
C PRO A 469 37.82 -7.34 -8.01
N PRO A 470 38.29 -8.14 -8.98
CA PRO A 470 37.41 -8.61 -10.05
C PRO A 470 36.16 -9.21 -9.41
N LEU A 471 35.00 -8.93 -10.02
CA LEU A 471 33.76 -9.60 -9.66
C LEU A 471 34.05 -11.10 -9.57
N PRO A 472 33.61 -11.80 -8.50
CA PRO A 472 33.71 -13.25 -8.44
C PRO A 472 33.03 -13.82 -9.69
N ALA A 473 33.64 -14.84 -10.30
CA ALA A 473 33.10 -15.44 -11.52
C ALA A 473 31.65 -15.91 -11.31
N GLN A 474 31.34 -16.42 -10.11
CA GLN A 474 30.02 -16.92 -9.76
C GLN A 474 29.61 -16.49 -8.35
N VAL A 475 28.34 -16.14 -8.20
CA VAL A 475 27.67 -15.96 -6.90
C VAL A 475 26.49 -16.92 -6.85
N ALA A 476 26.55 -17.92 -5.98
CA ALA A 476 25.42 -18.79 -5.70
C ALA A 476 24.48 -18.07 -4.73
N VAL A 477 23.22 -17.88 -5.15
CA VAL A 477 22.17 -17.24 -4.38
C VAL A 477 21.05 -18.24 -4.15
N THR A 478 20.81 -18.59 -2.90
CA THR A 478 19.66 -19.40 -2.48
C THR A 478 18.67 -18.52 -1.74
N ARG A 479 17.44 -18.41 -2.25
CA ARG A 479 16.30 -17.85 -1.51
C ARG A 479 15.51 -19.00 -0.87
N SER A 480 15.31 -18.96 0.44
CA SER A 480 14.58 -19.99 1.19
C SER A 480 13.63 -19.35 2.20
N GLY A 481 12.52 -19.99 2.54
CA GLY A 481 11.52 -19.47 3.49
C GLY A 481 10.19 -19.12 2.83
N GLY A 482 9.38 -18.29 3.51
CA GLY A 482 7.96 -18.09 3.16
C GLY A 482 7.07 -19.24 3.65
N VAL A 483 5.76 -19.00 3.70
CA VAL A 483 4.74 -19.92 4.27
C VAL A 483 4.77 -21.32 3.64
N ALA A 484 5.24 -21.45 2.39
CA ALA A 484 5.37 -22.72 1.67
C ALA A 484 6.76 -23.39 1.81
N GLY A 485 7.72 -22.79 2.52
CA GLY A 485 9.08 -23.34 2.69
C GLY A 485 9.87 -23.47 1.39
N LEU A 486 9.50 -22.71 0.34
CA LEU A 486 10.08 -22.84 -0.98
C LEU A 486 11.57 -22.46 -0.95
N ARG A 487 12.40 -23.32 -1.55
CA ARG A 487 13.83 -23.07 -1.78
C ARG A 487 14.07 -22.90 -3.28
N THR A 488 14.60 -21.75 -3.66
CA THR A 488 15.00 -21.46 -5.05
C THR A 488 16.47 -21.10 -5.06
N GLU A 489 17.24 -21.74 -5.94
CA GLU A 489 18.67 -21.54 -6.07
C GLU A 489 18.99 -21.03 -7.48
N ARG A 490 19.86 -20.03 -7.54
CA ARG A 490 20.36 -19.44 -8.78
C ARG A 490 21.85 -19.19 -8.64
N VAL A 491 22.58 -19.47 -9.71
CA VAL A 491 23.96 -19.01 -9.86
C VAL A 491 23.92 -17.78 -10.75
N VAL A 492 24.51 -16.69 -10.27
CA VAL A 492 24.69 -15.45 -11.00
C VAL A 492 26.14 -15.40 -11.45
N GLU A 493 26.35 -15.13 -12.73
CA GLU A 493 27.66 -14.80 -13.31
C GLU A 493 27.67 -13.27 -13.52
N PRO A 494 28.15 -12.47 -12.55
CA PRO A 494 27.98 -11.01 -12.59
C PRO A 494 28.65 -10.37 -13.81
N ASP A 495 29.69 -11.01 -14.35
CA ASP A 495 30.41 -10.63 -15.56
C ASP A 495 29.63 -10.86 -16.86
N GLN A 496 28.54 -11.64 -16.83
CA GLN A 496 27.68 -11.93 -17.98
C GLN A 496 26.33 -11.17 -17.93
N LEU A 497 26.12 -10.35 -16.89
CA LEU A 497 24.91 -9.53 -16.76
C LEU A 497 24.97 -8.24 -17.60
N PRO A 498 23.81 -7.63 -17.92
CA PRO A 498 23.78 -6.27 -18.47
C PRO A 498 24.53 -5.28 -17.57
N ALA A 499 25.21 -4.29 -18.17
CA ALA A 499 26.13 -3.39 -17.47
C ALA A 499 25.55 -2.78 -16.18
N GLU A 500 24.29 -2.33 -16.22
CA GLU A 500 23.63 -1.75 -15.04
C GLU A 500 23.49 -2.76 -13.88
N LEU A 501 23.20 -4.03 -14.17
CA LEU A 501 23.09 -5.08 -13.17
C LEU A 501 24.48 -5.57 -12.73
N ALA A 502 25.45 -5.62 -13.63
CA ALA A 502 26.84 -5.95 -13.31
C ALA A 502 27.44 -4.90 -12.35
N ASP A 503 27.20 -3.61 -12.60
CA ASP A 503 27.63 -2.50 -11.74
C ASP A 503 27.00 -2.59 -10.34
N GLN A 504 25.71 -2.93 -10.27
CA GLN A 504 25.00 -3.14 -9.00
C GLN A 504 25.58 -4.32 -8.21
N TRP A 505 25.90 -5.44 -8.87
CA TRP A 505 26.59 -6.56 -8.24
C TRP A 505 28.02 -6.20 -7.80
N GLN A 506 28.74 -5.41 -8.60
CA GLN A 506 30.09 -4.95 -8.25
C GLN A 506 30.07 -4.03 -7.04
N GLN A 507 29.10 -3.14 -6.96
CA GLN A 507 28.89 -2.28 -5.81
C GLN A 507 28.49 -3.10 -4.58
N ALA A 508 27.58 -4.08 -4.72
CA ALA A 508 27.15 -4.94 -3.62
C ALA A 508 28.31 -5.74 -3.02
N LEU A 509 29.15 -6.33 -3.87
CA LEU A 509 30.29 -7.17 -3.47
C LEU A 509 31.50 -6.36 -2.99
N GLY A 510 31.70 -5.17 -3.56
CA GLY A 510 32.83 -4.28 -3.26
C GLY A 510 32.58 -3.27 -2.12
N SER A 511 31.33 -3.03 -1.72
CA SER A 511 30.97 -2.06 -0.68
C SER A 511 31.32 -2.52 0.74
N GLY A 512 31.61 -3.80 0.96
CA GLY A 512 31.85 -4.37 2.29
C GLY A 512 30.57 -4.68 3.08
N VAL A 513 29.39 -4.33 2.57
CA VAL A 513 28.10 -4.50 3.27
C VAL A 513 27.80 -5.98 3.52
N LEU A 514 28.04 -6.85 2.53
CA LEU A 514 27.83 -8.29 2.65
C LEU A 514 28.81 -8.93 3.65
N GLN A 515 30.06 -8.47 3.68
CA GLN A 515 31.07 -8.92 4.64
C GLN A 515 30.78 -8.43 6.06
N GLN A 516 30.23 -7.22 6.23
CA GLN A 516 29.77 -6.73 7.53
C GLN A 516 28.60 -7.57 8.07
N LEU A 517 27.64 -7.93 7.22
CA LEU A 517 26.53 -8.82 7.57
C LEU A 517 27.03 -10.22 7.97
N GLN A 518 28.03 -10.76 7.27
CA GLN A 518 28.70 -12.01 7.63
C GLN A 518 29.38 -11.93 9.01
N GLN A 519 30.08 -10.84 9.30
CA GLN A 519 30.77 -10.63 10.59
C GLN A 519 29.78 -10.44 11.76
N GLN A 520 28.65 -9.76 11.54
CA GLN A 520 27.62 -9.56 12.55
C GLN A 520 26.98 -10.89 12.99
N GLN A 521 26.85 -11.87 12.09
CA GLN A 521 26.31 -13.19 12.39
C GLN A 521 27.31 -14.13 13.09
N GLY A 522 28.62 -13.89 12.91
CA GLY A 522 29.68 -14.65 13.59
C GLY A 522 29.69 -14.49 15.13
N GLY A 523 29.01 -13.47 15.67
CA GLY A 523 28.90 -13.20 17.11
C GLY A 523 27.52 -13.48 17.73
N GLN A 524 26.49 -13.69 16.91
CA GLN A 524 25.13 -13.98 17.35
C GLN A 524 24.55 -15.07 16.46
N ARG A 525 24.41 -16.29 17.00
CA ARG A 525 23.50 -17.29 16.40
C ARG A 525 22.07 -16.77 16.58
N ALA A 526 21.63 -15.96 15.63
CA ALA A 526 20.31 -15.35 15.61
C ALA A 526 19.25 -16.46 15.59
N ALA A 527 18.32 -16.38 16.53
CA ALA A 527 17.09 -17.14 16.52
C ALA A 527 16.32 -16.77 15.25
N GLY A 528 16.26 -17.69 14.29
CA GLY A 528 15.63 -17.42 13.01
C GLY A 528 14.11 -17.20 13.14
N MET A 529 13.57 -16.20 12.43
CA MET A 529 12.16 -16.21 12.03
C MET A 529 11.84 -17.53 11.29
N PRO A 530 10.88 -18.35 11.73
CA PRO A 530 10.60 -19.65 11.11
C PRO A 530 10.17 -19.55 9.65
N ASP A 531 9.40 -18.49 9.31
CA ASP A 531 8.71 -18.38 8.01
C ASP A 531 9.17 -17.21 7.14
N GLY A 532 10.16 -16.42 7.60
CA GLY A 532 10.71 -15.30 6.84
C GLY A 532 11.61 -15.77 5.69
N TYR A 533 11.51 -15.11 4.54
CA TYR A 533 12.45 -15.33 3.45
C TYR A 533 13.87 -14.97 3.88
N ARG A 534 14.83 -15.82 3.50
CA ARG A 534 16.26 -15.68 3.71
C ARG A 534 16.98 -15.82 2.38
N TYR A 535 18.05 -15.06 2.24
CA TYR A 535 19.01 -15.20 1.16
C TYR A 535 20.30 -15.76 1.72
N HIS A 536 20.74 -16.88 1.16
CA HIS A 536 22.07 -17.43 1.37
C HIS A 536 22.91 -17.13 0.14
N LEU A 537 23.98 -16.37 0.32
CA LEU A 537 24.89 -15.97 -0.75
C LEU A 537 26.26 -16.61 -0.50
N VAL A 538 26.78 -17.29 -1.52
CA VAL A 538 28.11 -17.92 -1.49
C VAL A 538 28.91 -17.44 -2.70
N ALA A 539 30.03 -16.78 -2.44
CA ALA A 539 31.04 -16.40 -3.43
C ALA A 539 32.44 -16.62 -2.85
N PRO A 540 33.05 -17.80 -3.06
CA PRO A 540 34.33 -18.16 -2.44
C PRO A 540 35.49 -17.23 -2.82
N GLU A 541 35.46 -16.69 -4.04
CA GLU A 541 36.47 -15.75 -4.55
C GLU A 541 36.42 -14.38 -3.84
N ALA A 542 35.30 -14.07 -3.17
CA ALA A 542 35.08 -12.84 -2.44
C ALA A 542 35.04 -13.03 -0.90
N ASP A 543 35.43 -14.21 -0.40
CA ASP A 543 35.34 -14.62 1.02
C ASP A 543 33.92 -14.44 1.61
N LEU A 544 32.91 -14.75 0.79
CA LEU A 544 31.50 -14.54 1.11
C LEU A 544 30.76 -15.88 1.30
N ASP A 545 30.21 -16.07 2.50
CA ASP A 545 29.25 -17.10 2.87
C ASP A 545 28.33 -16.53 3.96
N VAL A 546 27.19 -15.96 3.55
CA VAL A 546 26.28 -15.23 4.44
C VAL A 546 24.83 -15.66 4.24
N THR A 547 24.13 -15.93 5.34
CA THR A 547 22.68 -16.20 5.34
C THR A 547 21.93 -15.05 6.00
N VAL A 548 21.31 -14.18 5.23
CA VAL A 548 20.67 -12.96 5.73
C VAL A 548 19.15 -13.03 5.54
N GLY A 549 18.38 -12.59 6.54
CA GLY A 549 16.94 -12.43 6.40
C GLY A 549 16.60 -11.33 5.40
N GLU A 550 15.54 -11.50 4.61
CA GLU A 550 15.14 -10.50 3.60
C GLU A 550 14.87 -9.11 4.22
N HIS A 551 14.45 -9.06 5.48
CA HIS A 551 14.22 -7.85 6.26
C HIS A 551 15.50 -7.15 6.75
N GLU A 552 16.63 -7.86 6.78
CA GLU A 552 17.94 -7.33 7.20
C GLU A 552 18.72 -6.78 6.00
N LEU A 553 18.25 -7.07 4.77
CA LEU A 553 18.85 -6.57 3.55
C LEU A 553 18.51 -5.09 3.33
N PRO A 554 19.52 -4.23 3.08
CA PRO A 554 19.29 -2.89 2.57
C PRO A 554 18.47 -2.93 1.27
N GLU A 555 17.64 -1.90 1.05
CA GLU A 555 16.68 -1.87 -0.06
C GLU A 555 17.33 -2.14 -1.43
N GLN A 556 18.50 -1.56 -1.69
CA GLN A 556 19.25 -1.74 -2.94
C GLN A 556 19.67 -3.21 -3.15
N LEU A 557 20.12 -3.89 -2.09
CA LEU A 557 20.54 -5.29 -2.17
C LEU A 557 19.32 -6.23 -2.27
N ARG A 558 18.22 -5.90 -1.59
CA ARG A 558 16.95 -6.63 -1.70
C ARG A 558 16.37 -6.53 -3.11
N ALA A 559 16.43 -5.34 -3.74
CA ALA A 559 16.00 -5.14 -5.12
C ALA A 559 16.87 -5.92 -6.11
N LEU A 560 18.19 -5.89 -5.95
CA LEU A 560 19.15 -6.65 -6.76
C LEU A 560 18.89 -8.17 -6.68
N LEU A 561 18.75 -8.69 -5.46
CA LEU A 561 18.47 -10.11 -5.23
C LEU A 561 17.08 -10.51 -5.71
N SER A 562 16.07 -9.65 -5.58
CA SER A 562 14.74 -9.92 -6.13
C SER A 562 14.74 -10.01 -7.66
N ARG A 563 15.49 -9.13 -8.35
CA ARG A 563 15.65 -9.15 -9.80
C ARG A 563 16.35 -10.41 -10.30
N THR A 564 17.27 -10.96 -9.50
CA THR A 564 17.96 -12.23 -9.78
C THR A 564 17.01 -13.43 -9.89
N PHE A 565 15.83 -13.36 -9.27
CA PHE A 565 14.82 -14.43 -9.31
C PHE A 565 13.60 -14.14 -10.19
N ARG A 566 13.49 -12.95 -10.81
CA ARG A 566 12.43 -12.64 -11.78
C ARG A 566 12.88 -13.08 -13.18
N ARG A 567 12.03 -13.84 -13.88
CA ARG A 567 12.17 -14.07 -15.31
C ARG A 567 11.53 -12.95 -16.09
#